data_AF-A0A0P6XN39-F1
#
_entry.id   AF-A0A0P6XN39-F1
#
_cell.length_a   1.000
_cell.length_b   1.000
_cell.length_c   1.000
_cell.angle_alpha   90.00
_cell.angle_beta   90.00
_cell.angle_gamma   90.00
#
_symmetry.space_group_name_H-M   'P 1'
#
loop_
_entity.id
_entity.type
_entity.pdbx_description
1 polymer ?
#
loop_
_entity_poly.entity_id
_entity_poly.type
_entity_poly.pdbx_seq_one_letter_code
_entity_poly.pdbx_strand_id
1 'polypeptide(L)'
;MPSICIVTDSTAQYSQMNAATRGFVHQISLPVSYAGRTYANSDELRAANLPASVLANPHPQLIIPSVEQIRDLLISLSARFDKILCVLHSSHLTPLVANAQEAVRLLHNGSNYQVIDSCAVSVGLGLLVETAAEIVLQGESLPAVEHAIRSQIPHIYTVLCTPGASYLHRNQFIDQGQGFVTEMIGLYPIFTLEEGKLTPMEKVKSVRHAENYFLEFLDEYDQLKHVAVLQTAAPASPEIHAIKEHSHEMFPKTPFTTHSINLSTAAIFGPRTFGLFVAEKPLGAPRLN
;
A
#
# COMPACT_ATOMS: atom_id res chain seq x y z
N MET A 1 -4.47 -25.59 12.88
CA MET A 1 -4.53 -24.54 11.85
C MET A 1 -4.68 -23.20 12.55
N PRO A 2 -4.12 -22.09 12.04
CA PRO A 2 -4.27 -20.80 12.69
C PRO A 2 -5.75 -20.43 12.81
N SER A 3 -6.19 -20.06 14.01
CA SER A 3 -7.57 -19.64 14.31
C SER A 3 -7.84 -18.18 13.92
N ILE A 4 -6.80 -17.47 13.47
CA ILE A 4 -6.83 -16.07 13.08
C ILE A 4 -6.70 -15.97 11.56
N CYS A 5 -7.68 -15.34 10.92
CA CYS A 5 -7.61 -14.90 9.53
C CYS A 5 -7.11 -13.46 9.46
N ILE A 6 -6.23 -13.17 8.51
CA ILE A 6 -5.84 -11.80 8.18
C ILE A 6 -6.55 -11.42 6.88
N VAL A 7 -7.26 -10.31 6.91
CA VAL A 7 -7.92 -9.73 5.73
C VAL A 7 -7.19 -8.45 5.36
N THR A 8 -6.81 -8.30 4.10
CA THR A 8 -6.27 -7.05 3.56
C THR A 8 -6.96 -6.71 2.25
N ASP A 9 -6.46 -5.75 1.48
CA ASP A 9 -7.05 -5.34 0.22
C ASP A 9 -6.06 -5.36 -0.93
N SER A 10 -6.57 -5.23 -2.16
CA SER A 10 -5.78 -5.39 -3.37
C SER A 10 -4.80 -4.27 -3.69
N THR A 11 -4.69 -3.25 -2.83
CA THR A 11 -3.53 -2.35 -2.90
C THR A 11 -2.28 -2.99 -2.32
N ALA A 12 -2.38 -3.96 -1.39
CA ALA A 12 -1.22 -4.58 -0.75
C ALA A 12 -0.27 -5.24 -1.78
N GLN A 13 1.04 -5.02 -1.61
CA GLN A 13 2.07 -5.66 -2.42
C GLN A 13 3.12 -6.31 -1.52
N TYR A 14 3.28 -7.61 -1.64
CA TYR A 14 4.07 -8.44 -0.73
C TYR A 14 5.53 -8.53 -1.18
N SER A 15 6.45 -8.32 -0.25
CA SER A 15 7.88 -8.52 -0.46
C SER A 15 8.23 -10.02 -0.56
N GLN A 16 7.59 -10.83 0.28
CA GLN A 16 7.75 -12.28 0.41
C GLN A 16 6.45 -12.90 0.93
N MET A 17 5.49 -13.21 0.05
CA MET A 17 4.31 -13.97 0.50
C MET A 17 4.63 -15.46 0.60
N ASN A 18 4.76 -15.95 1.83
CA ASN A 18 5.01 -17.36 2.13
C ASN A 18 3.79 -18.24 1.72
N ALA A 19 4.04 -19.39 1.10
CA ALA A 19 2.97 -20.35 0.75
C ALA A 19 2.15 -20.78 1.97
N ALA A 20 2.76 -20.83 3.16
CA ALA A 20 2.09 -21.16 4.42
C ALA A 20 1.02 -20.14 4.83
N THR A 21 1.11 -18.88 4.38
CA THR A 21 0.17 -17.82 4.75
C THR A 21 -1.07 -17.79 3.86
N ARG A 22 -1.01 -18.39 2.67
CA ARG A 22 -2.12 -18.45 1.69
C ARG A 22 -3.40 -19.08 2.25
N GLY A 23 -3.28 -19.90 3.31
CA GLY A 23 -4.41 -20.55 3.94
C GLY A 23 -5.25 -19.64 4.82
N PHE A 24 -4.73 -18.49 5.27
CA PHE A 24 -5.38 -17.61 6.26
C PHE A 24 -5.17 -16.10 6.00
N VAL A 25 -4.43 -15.71 4.96
CA VAL A 25 -4.39 -14.33 4.46
C VAL A 25 -5.34 -14.22 3.27
N HIS A 26 -6.35 -13.37 3.41
CA HIS A 26 -7.39 -13.12 2.42
C HIS A 26 -7.32 -11.67 1.93
N GLN A 27 -7.46 -11.48 0.62
CA GLN A 27 -7.38 -10.17 -0.01
C GLN A 27 -8.74 -9.76 -0.57
N ILE A 28 -9.25 -8.61 -0.14
CA ILE A 28 -10.43 -7.95 -0.69
C ILE A 28 -10.06 -7.40 -2.06
N SER A 29 -10.77 -7.82 -3.09
CA SER A 29 -10.63 -7.25 -4.43
C SER A 29 -11.21 -5.83 -4.45
N LEU A 30 -10.44 -4.88 -4.95
CA LEU A 30 -10.88 -3.51 -5.27
C LEU A 30 -10.83 -3.34 -6.80
N PRO A 31 -11.91 -3.69 -7.52
CA PRO A 31 -11.94 -3.62 -8.98
C PRO A 31 -11.76 -2.19 -9.49
N VAL A 32 -11.32 -2.05 -10.75
CA VAL A 32 -11.22 -0.76 -11.43
C VAL A 32 -12.31 -0.66 -12.49
N SER A 33 -13.15 0.37 -12.39
CA SER A 33 -14.06 0.77 -13.47
C SER A 33 -13.32 1.64 -14.46
N TYR A 34 -13.26 1.23 -15.72
CA TYR A 34 -12.61 2.01 -16.78
C TYR A 34 -13.25 1.73 -18.15
N ALA A 35 -13.52 2.80 -18.91
CA ALA A 35 -14.09 2.73 -20.26
C ALA A 35 -15.38 1.86 -20.37
N GLY A 36 -16.27 1.98 -19.37
CA GLY A 36 -17.56 1.27 -19.35
C GLY A 36 -17.45 -0.22 -18.98
N ARG A 37 -16.30 -0.68 -18.48
CA ARG A 37 -16.07 -2.03 -18.00
C ARG A 37 -15.49 -2.01 -16.59
N THR A 38 -15.71 -3.09 -15.84
CA THR A 38 -15.12 -3.31 -14.52
C THR A 38 -14.09 -4.42 -14.62
N TYR A 39 -12.89 -4.18 -14.08
CA TYR A 39 -11.77 -5.10 -14.10
C TYR A 39 -11.43 -5.52 -12.68
N ALA A 40 -11.55 -6.79 -12.35
CA ALA A 40 -11.35 -7.28 -10.98
C ALA A 40 -9.88 -7.27 -10.55
N ASN A 41 -8.97 -7.54 -11.48
CA ASN A 41 -7.55 -7.72 -11.19
C ASN A 41 -6.67 -7.42 -12.42
N SER A 42 -5.36 -7.61 -12.24
CA SER A 42 -4.34 -7.31 -13.27
C SER A 42 -4.34 -8.28 -14.45
N ASP A 43 -5.01 -9.43 -14.36
CA ASP A 43 -5.13 -10.39 -15.47
C ASP A 43 -6.13 -9.87 -16.53
N GLU A 44 -7.14 -9.10 -16.09
CA GLU A 44 -8.14 -8.49 -16.97
C GLU A 44 -7.68 -7.13 -17.51
N LEU A 45 -7.00 -6.32 -16.69
CA LEU A 45 -6.42 -5.04 -17.09
C LEU A 45 -5.09 -4.78 -16.40
N ARG A 46 -4.01 -4.75 -17.18
CA ARG A 46 -2.68 -4.40 -16.65
C ARG A 46 -2.65 -2.90 -16.30
N ALA A 47 -1.98 -2.56 -15.20
CA ALA A 47 -1.75 -1.15 -14.82
C ALA A 47 -1.12 -0.33 -15.96
N ALA A 48 -0.26 -0.93 -16.77
CA ALA A 48 0.39 -0.29 -17.92
C ALA A 48 -0.58 0.17 -19.01
N ASN A 49 -1.80 -0.38 -19.01
CA ASN A 49 -2.84 -0.07 -19.99
C ASN A 49 -3.77 1.05 -19.49
N LEU A 50 -3.58 1.54 -18.27
CA LEU A 50 -4.23 2.77 -17.80
C LEU A 50 -3.61 3.99 -18.50
N PRO A 51 -4.39 5.07 -18.71
CA PRO A 51 -3.86 6.25 -19.37
C PRO A 51 -2.78 6.91 -18.52
N ALA A 52 -1.78 7.53 -19.15
CA ALA A 52 -0.74 8.25 -18.42
C ALA A 52 -1.26 9.49 -17.66
N SER A 53 -2.43 9.99 -18.07
CA SER A 53 -3.11 11.20 -17.57
C SER A 53 -4.63 11.00 -17.57
N VAL A 54 -5.33 11.62 -16.62
CA VAL A 54 -6.80 11.60 -16.49
C VAL A 54 -7.42 13.01 -16.55
N LEU A 55 -6.76 13.90 -17.29
CA LEU A 55 -7.32 15.20 -17.71
C LEU A 55 -8.64 15.01 -18.47
N ALA A 56 -8.70 14.01 -19.36
CA ALA A 56 -9.86 13.67 -20.16
C ALA A 56 -10.60 12.43 -19.60
N ASN A 57 -11.86 12.26 -20.04
CA ASN A 57 -12.66 11.08 -19.76
C ASN A 57 -12.50 10.00 -20.85
N PRO A 58 -12.80 8.72 -20.55
CA PRO A 58 -13.09 8.18 -19.22
C PRO A 58 -11.81 8.05 -18.39
N HIS A 59 -11.92 8.18 -17.07
CA HIS A 59 -10.82 7.96 -16.14
C HIS A 59 -11.09 6.69 -15.31
N PRO A 60 -10.05 5.91 -14.97
CA PRO A 60 -10.21 4.76 -14.10
C PRO A 60 -10.65 5.19 -12.71
N GLN A 61 -11.54 4.41 -12.10
CA GLN A 61 -12.01 4.62 -10.73
C GLN A 61 -11.92 3.30 -9.96
N LEU A 62 -11.38 3.36 -8.76
CA LEU A 62 -11.36 2.22 -7.86
C LEU A 62 -12.75 2.02 -7.26
N ILE A 63 -13.27 0.79 -7.32
CA ILE A 63 -14.54 0.41 -6.73
C ILE A 63 -14.28 -0.12 -5.33
N ILE A 64 -14.83 0.56 -4.33
CA ILE A 64 -14.72 0.16 -2.93
C ILE A 64 -15.96 -0.67 -2.56
N PRO A 65 -15.79 -1.87 -1.96
CA PRO A 65 -16.91 -2.70 -1.57
C PRO A 65 -17.78 -2.00 -0.52
N SER A 66 -19.09 -2.25 -0.60
CA SER A 66 -20.06 -1.74 0.36
C SER A 66 -19.92 -2.42 1.73
N VAL A 67 -20.56 -1.82 2.74
CA VAL A 67 -20.65 -2.40 4.09
C VAL A 67 -21.20 -3.82 4.06
N GLU A 68 -22.25 -4.06 3.27
CA GLU A 68 -22.90 -5.38 3.13
C GLU A 68 -21.95 -6.40 2.51
N GLN A 69 -21.22 -6.02 1.45
CA GLN A 69 -20.26 -6.90 0.79
C GLN A 69 -19.12 -7.30 1.73
N ILE A 70 -18.61 -6.36 2.53
CA ILE A 70 -17.57 -6.66 3.53
C ILE A 70 -18.15 -7.54 4.65
N ARG A 71 -19.35 -7.24 5.15
CA ARG A 71 -20.01 -8.05 6.18
C ARG A 71 -20.19 -9.50 5.72
N ASP A 72 -20.67 -9.70 4.50
CA ASP A 72 -20.91 -11.04 3.95
C ASP A 72 -19.59 -11.80 3.75
N LEU A 73 -18.50 -11.12 3.37
CA LEU A 73 -17.15 -11.69 3.37
C LEU A 73 -16.71 -12.13 4.78
N LEU A 74 -16.88 -11.28 5.80
CA LEU A 74 -16.50 -11.60 7.18
C LEU A 74 -17.31 -12.77 7.75
N ILE A 75 -18.61 -12.87 7.42
CA ILE A 75 -19.46 -14.01 7.78
C ILE A 75 -18.92 -15.30 7.14
N SER A 76 -18.60 -15.26 5.84
CA SER A 76 -18.03 -16.41 5.13
C SER A 76 -16.72 -16.90 5.75
N LEU A 77 -15.84 -15.97 6.13
CA LEU A 77 -14.55 -16.29 6.76
C LEU A 77 -14.72 -16.81 8.19
N SER A 78 -15.67 -16.29 8.97
CA SER A 78 -15.90 -16.73 10.35
C SER A 78 -16.43 -18.16 10.47
N ALA A 79 -16.92 -18.76 9.38
CA ALA A 79 -17.22 -20.20 9.32
C ALA A 79 -15.96 -21.09 9.40
N ARG A 80 -14.77 -20.53 9.16
CA ARG A 80 -13.48 -21.25 9.12
C ARG A 80 -12.46 -20.76 10.13
N PHE A 81 -12.63 -19.54 10.65
CA PHE A 81 -11.68 -18.89 11.55
C PHE A 81 -12.43 -18.28 12.74
N ASP A 82 -11.88 -18.45 13.94
CA ASP A 82 -12.49 -17.93 15.17
C ASP A 82 -12.33 -16.41 15.30
N LYS A 83 -11.28 -15.88 14.69
CA LYS A 83 -10.84 -14.49 14.79
C LYS A 83 -10.47 -13.94 13.42
N ILE A 84 -10.75 -12.67 13.17
CA ILE A 84 -10.40 -11.99 11.93
C ILE A 84 -9.76 -10.64 12.23
N LEU A 85 -8.59 -10.40 11.63
CA LEU A 85 -7.88 -9.13 11.66
C LEU A 85 -7.88 -8.50 10.27
N CYS A 86 -8.61 -7.41 10.08
CA CYS A 86 -8.54 -6.60 8.88
C CYS A 86 -7.40 -5.58 8.99
N VAL A 87 -6.38 -5.70 8.15
CA VAL A 87 -5.30 -4.69 7.98
C VAL A 87 -5.46 -4.09 6.59
N LEU A 88 -6.01 -2.89 6.53
CA LEU A 88 -6.46 -2.25 5.29
C LEU A 88 -5.62 -1.01 5.00
N HIS A 89 -5.55 -0.62 3.73
CA HIS A 89 -4.87 0.62 3.37
C HIS A 89 -5.49 1.84 4.05
N SER A 90 -4.71 2.93 4.08
CA SER A 90 -5.06 4.18 4.77
C SER A 90 -6.50 4.64 4.53
N SER A 91 -7.22 4.94 5.62
CA SER A 91 -8.58 5.50 5.56
C SER A 91 -8.65 6.88 4.90
N HIS A 92 -7.52 7.58 4.76
CA HIS A 92 -7.44 8.85 4.06
C HIS A 92 -7.44 8.70 2.53
N LEU A 93 -7.22 7.48 2.00
CA LEU A 93 -7.22 7.23 0.56
C LEU A 93 -8.60 6.79 0.05
N THR A 94 -9.30 5.95 0.83
CA THR A 94 -10.64 5.45 0.46
C THR A 94 -11.49 5.16 1.70
N PRO A 95 -12.83 5.07 1.58
CA PRO A 95 -13.72 4.75 2.70
C PRO A 95 -13.66 3.28 3.17
N LEU A 96 -12.75 2.44 2.66
CA LEU A 96 -12.73 0.99 2.94
C LEU A 96 -12.66 0.66 4.43
N VAL A 97 -11.81 1.36 5.19
CA VAL A 97 -11.70 1.19 6.66
C VAL A 97 -13.03 1.49 7.34
N ALA A 98 -13.69 2.60 6.98
CA ALA A 98 -14.97 2.99 7.55
C ALA A 98 -16.06 1.95 7.23
N ASN A 99 -16.10 1.46 5.99
CA ASN A 99 -17.03 0.42 5.57
C ASN A 99 -16.79 -0.89 6.35
N ALA A 100 -15.52 -1.27 6.58
CA ALA A 100 -15.17 -2.45 7.35
C ALA A 100 -15.53 -2.33 8.84
N GLN A 101 -15.30 -1.16 9.44
CA GLN A 101 -15.71 -0.89 10.83
C GLN A 101 -17.22 -0.96 11.00
N GLU A 102 -17.99 -0.38 10.07
CA GLU A 102 -19.46 -0.49 10.08
C GLU A 102 -19.90 -1.94 9.89
N ALA A 103 -19.28 -2.68 8.96
CA ALA A 103 -19.59 -4.09 8.74
C ALA A 103 -19.40 -4.91 10.03
N VAL A 104 -18.31 -4.68 10.77
CA VAL A 104 -18.06 -5.34 12.07
C VAL A 104 -19.10 -4.95 13.12
N ARG A 105 -19.56 -3.68 13.17
CA ARG A 105 -20.62 -3.25 14.10
C ARG A 105 -21.94 -4.00 13.87
N LEU A 106 -22.21 -4.45 12.65
CA LEU A 106 -23.42 -5.21 12.28
C LEU A 106 -23.32 -6.71 12.59
N LEU A 107 -22.15 -7.22 12.99
CA LEU A 107 -21.94 -8.65 13.27
C LEU A 107 -22.18 -8.99 14.74
N HIS A 108 -22.69 -10.19 14.99
CA HIS A 108 -22.67 -10.79 16.33
C HIS A 108 -21.23 -11.15 16.72
N ASN A 109 -20.90 -11.07 18.01
CA ASN A 109 -19.56 -11.33 18.54
C ASN A 109 -18.47 -10.43 17.94
N GLY A 110 -18.73 -9.11 17.89
CA GLY A 110 -17.79 -8.11 17.37
C GLY A 110 -16.36 -8.18 17.93
N SER A 111 -16.16 -8.71 19.14
CA SER A 111 -14.84 -8.93 19.75
C SER A 111 -13.97 -9.99 19.04
N ASN A 112 -14.53 -10.72 18.06
CA ASN A 112 -13.77 -11.63 17.21
C ASN A 112 -13.14 -10.93 15.99
N TYR A 113 -13.51 -9.68 15.73
CA TYR A 113 -13.09 -8.92 14.56
C TYR A 113 -12.34 -7.67 14.99
N GLN A 114 -11.18 -7.43 14.39
CA GLN A 114 -10.42 -6.20 14.59
C GLN A 114 -10.17 -5.54 13.24
N VAL A 115 -10.31 -4.22 13.18
CA VAL A 115 -10.02 -3.44 11.97
C VAL A 115 -8.91 -2.43 12.30
N ILE A 116 -7.80 -2.56 11.60
CA ILE A 116 -6.65 -1.68 11.66
C ILE A 116 -6.64 -0.83 10.39
N ASP A 117 -6.73 0.49 10.59
CA ASP A 117 -6.23 1.44 9.61
C ASP A 117 -4.70 1.38 9.65
N SER A 118 -4.08 0.91 8.56
CA SER A 118 -2.63 0.75 8.50
C SER A 118 -1.89 2.08 8.35
N CYS A 119 -2.59 3.15 7.99
CA CYS A 119 -1.97 4.40 7.52
C CYS A 119 -0.96 4.20 6.36
N ALA A 120 -1.03 3.06 5.67
CA ALA A 120 -0.10 2.66 4.62
C ALA A 120 -0.85 2.23 3.36
N VAL A 121 -0.12 2.00 2.28
CA VAL A 121 -0.66 1.48 1.01
C VAL A 121 0.44 0.69 0.30
N SER A 122 0.11 -0.09 -0.73
CA SER A 122 1.09 -0.75 -1.58
C SER A 122 2.06 -1.63 -0.78
N VAL A 123 3.37 -1.45 -0.97
CA VAL A 123 4.39 -2.26 -0.30
C VAL A 123 4.40 -2.03 1.21
N GLY A 124 4.13 -0.81 1.68
CA GLY A 124 4.03 -0.51 3.11
C GLY A 124 2.92 -1.32 3.79
N LEU A 125 1.75 -1.43 3.15
CA LEU A 125 0.67 -2.30 3.62
C LEU A 125 1.07 -3.78 3.58
N GLY A 126 1.74 -4.21 2.51
CA GLY A 126 2.24 -5.58 2.38
C GLY A 126 3.17 -5.99 3.51
N LEU A 127 4.11 -5.13 3.91
CA LEU A 127 5.05 -5.38 5.02
C LEU A 127 4.34 -5.55 6.37
N LEU A 128 3.26 -4.80 6.61
CA LEU A 128 2.43 -4.95 7.81
C LEU A 128 1.67 -6.28 7.79
N VAL A 129 1.11 -6.66 6.65
CA VAL A 129 0.39 -7.94 6.50
C VAL A 129 1.34 -9.13 6.64
N GLU A 130 2.56 -9.05 6.10
CA GLU A 130 3.60 -10.07 6.26
C GLU A 130 3.98 -10.23 7.73
N THR A 131 4.22 -9.12 8.42
CA THR A 131 4.50 -9.12 9.87
C THR A 131 3.34 -9.75 10.66
N ALA A 132 2.09 -9.42 10.31
CA ALA A 132 0.92 -10.01 10.97
C ALA A 132 0.87 -11.53 10.75
N ALA A 133 1.13 -11.97 9.52
CA ALA A 133 1.07 -13.37 9.15
C ALA A 133 2.18 -14.20 9.82
N GLU A 134 3.38 -13.63 9.96
CA GLU A 134 4.48 -14.25 10.70
C GLU A 134 4.13 -14.47 12.18
N ILE A 135 3.55 -13.46 12.82
CA ILE A 135 3.14 -13.52 14.24
C ILE A 135 2.00 -14.54 14.44
N VAL A 136 1.02 -14.59 13.52
CA VAL A 136 -0.03 -15.61 13.54
C VAL A 136 0.54 -17.03 13.38
N LEU A 137 1.55 -17.23 12.53
CA LEU A 137 2.23 -18.52 12.38
C LEU A 137 2.98 -18.96 13.65
N GLN A 138 3.43 -18.01 14.47
CA GLN A 138 4.04 -18.28 15.77
C GLN A 138 3.02 -18.70 16.84
N GLY A 139 1.71 -18.67 16.52
CA GLY A 139 0.63 -19.08 17.44
C GLY A 139 0.21 -18.00 18.42
N GLU A 140 0.59 -16.75 18.16
CA GLU A 140 0.28 -15.60 19.01
C GLU A 140 -1.21 -15.22 18.96
N SER A 141 -1.66 -14.55 20.02
CA SER A 141 -3.06 -14.12 20.16
C SER A 141 -3.41 -12.91 19.28
N LEU A 142 -4.70 -12.75 18.94
CA LEU A 142 -5.16 -11.60 18.15
C LEU A 142 -4.75 -10.23 18.76
N PRO A 143 -4.88 -9.98 20.08
CA PRO A 143 -4.39 -8.74 20.67
C PRO A 143 -2.87 -8.53 20.54
N ALA A 144 -2.08 -9.61 20.60
CA ALA A 144 -0.62 -9.52 20.41
C ALA A 144 -0.26 -9.17 18.96
N VAL A 145 -0.94 -9.79 17.99
CA VAL A 145 -0.80 -9.46 16.57
C VAL A 145 -1.19 -8.00 16.33
N GLU A 146 -2.35 -7.57 16.83
CA GLU A 146 -2.82 -6.18 16.70
C GLU A 146 -1.81 -5.19 17.29
N HIS A 147 -1.32 -5.45 18.50
CA HIS A 147 -0.34 -4.58 19.16
C HIS A 147 0.94 -4.46 18.34
N ALA A 148 1.46 -5.57 17.81
CA ALA A 148 2.66 -5.57 16.99
C ALA A 148 2.48 -4.81 15.66
N ILE A 149 1.30 -4.91 15.03
CA ILE A 149 1.01 -4.13 13.82
C ILE A 149 0.91 -2.64 14.15
N ARG A 150 0.18 -2.27 15.21
CA ARG A 150 0.06 -0.87 15.62
C ARG A 150 1.40 -0.24 16.00
N SER A 151 2.31 -1.01 16.62
CA SER A 151 3.66 -0.52 16.94
C SER A 151 4.56 -0.41 15.71
N GLN A 152 4.30 -1.18 14.65
CA GLN A 152 5.09 -1.11 13.41
C GLN A 152 4.63 0.00 12.45
N ILE A 153 3.35 0.38 12.45
CA ILE A 153 2.79 1.45 11.60
C ILE A 153 3.65 2.73 11.57
N PRO A 154 4.07 3.33 12.72
CA PRO A 154 4.85 4.57 12.70
C PRO A 154 6.27 4.41 12.12
N HIS A 155 6.72 3.18 11.89
CA HIS A 155 8.03 2.85 11.33
C HIS A 155 7.94 2.38 9.87
N ILE A 156 6.78 2.55 9.22
CA ILE A 156 6.60 2.32 7.79
C ILE A 156 6.50 3.67 7.09
N TYR A 157 7.48 3.95 6.25
CA TYR A 157 7.58 5.20 5.50
C TYR A 157 7.38 4.95 4.01
N THR A 158 6.69 5.87 3.35
CA THR A 158 6.34 5.77 1.93
C THR A 158 6.56 7.12 1.28
N VAL A 159 7.38 7.16 0.23
CA VAL A 159 7.57 8.33 -0.62
C VAL A 159 7.21 7.97 -2.05
N LEU A 160 6.32 8.73 -2.67
CA LEU A 160 5.78 8.49 -4.01
C LEU A 160 6.04 9.70 -4.91
N CYS A 161 6.60 9.47 -6.09
CA CYS A 161 6.65 10.44 -7.17
C CYS A 161 5.56 10.11 -8.20
N THR A 162 4.69 11.07 -8.48
CA THR A 162 3.48 10.85 -9.28
C THR A 162 3.43 11.78 -10.50
N PRO A 163 4.05 11.41 -11.64
CA PRO A 163 4.01 12.22 -12.87
C PRO A 163 2.59 12.52 -13.38
N GLY A 164 1.65 11.58 -13.21
CA GLY A 164 0.24 11.75 -13.56
C GLY A 164 -0.56 12.45 -12.47
N ALA A 165 -0.18 13.67 -12.08
CA ALA A 165 -0.80 14.39 -10.95
C ALA A 165 -2.32 14.62 -11.13
N SER A 166 -2.84 14.54 -12.35
CA SER A 166 -4.29 14.50 -12.62
C SER A 166 -5.03 13.38 -11.88
N TYR A 167 -4.38 12.23 -11.61
CA TYR A 167 -4.94 11.15 -10.79
C TYR A 167 -5.18 11.60 -9.36
N LEU A 168 -4.18 12.25 -8.74
CA LEU A 168 -4.28 12.78 -7.39
C LEU A 168 -5.37 13.83 -7.28
N HIS A 169 -5.48 14.69 -8.30
CA HIS A 169 -6.55 15.67 -8.39
C HIS A 169 -7.94 14.99 -8.48
N ARG A 170 -8.11 14.01 -9.38
CA ARG A 170 -9.38 13.29 -9.56
C ARG A 170 -9.82 12.58 -8.28
N ASN A 171 -8.86 12.02 -7.55
CA ASN A 171 -9.09 11.38 -6.26
C ASN A 171 -9.08 12.38 -5.08
N GLN A 172 -9.09 13.69 -5.35
CA GLN A 172 -9.21 14.77 -4.37
C GLN A 172 -8.08 14.87 -3.32
N PHE A 173 -6.90 14.31 -3.63
CA PHE A 173 -5.72 14.41 -2.76
C PHE A 173 -4.97 15.74 -2.90
N ILE A 174 -5.20 16.47 -3.98
CA ILE A 174 -4.63 17.80 -4.22
C ILE A 174 -5.67 18.77 -4.76
N ASP A 175 -5.51 20.04 -4.44
CA ASP A 175 -6.45 21.11 -4.81
C ASP A 175 -6.63 21.26 -6.32
N GLN A 176 -7.82 21.77 -6.70
CA GLN A 176 -8.33 21.70 -8.07
C GLN A 176 -7.42 22.33 -9.13
N GLY A 177 -6.69 23.39 -8.78
CA GLY A 177 -5.76 24.07 -9.70
C GLY A 177 -4.36 23.46 -9.76
N GLN A 178 -3.94 22.73 -8.73
CA GLN A 178 -2.53 22.34 -8.59
C GLN A 178 -2.19 21.10 -9.40
N GLY A 179 -3.06 20.08 -9.45
CA GLY A 179 -2.74 18.82 -10.12
C GLY A 179 -2.61 18.93 -11.63
N PHE A 180 -3.60 19.51 -12.29
CA PHE A 180 -3.60 19.64 -13.74
C PHE A 180 -2.51 20.57 -14.26
N VAL A 181 -2.29 21.71 -13.60
CA VAL A 181 -1.23 22.65 -13.99
C VAL A 181 0.14 22.01 -13.80
N THR A 182 0.37 21.32 -12.68
CA THR A 182 1.64 20.64 -12.37
C THR A 182 1.99 19.61 -13.45
N GLU A 183 1.02 18.79 -13.86
CA GLU A 183 1.23 17.80 -14.92
C GLU A 183 1.47 18.45 -16.29
N MET A 184 0.69 19.49 -16.64
CA MET A 184 0.83 20.20 -17.91
C MET A 184 2.19 20.89 -18.09
N ILE A 185 2.76 21.45 -17.01
CA ILE A 185 4.08 22.09 -17.04
C ILE A 185 5.23 21.10 -16.83
N GLY A 186 4.94 19.80 -16.75
CA GLY A 186 5.94 18.73 -16.67
C GLY A 186 6.64 18.61 -15.32
N LEU A 187 6.00 19.05 -14.23
CA LEU A 187 6.49 18.82 -12.88
C LEU A 187 5.90 17.54 -12.30
N TYR A 188 6.73 16.76 -11.60
CA TYR A 188 6.35 15.53 -10.93
C TYR A 188 6.33 15.81 -9.43
N PRO A 189 5.15 15.81 -8.79
CA PRO A 189 5.06 15.99 -7.36
C PRO A 189 5.50 14.74 -6.61
N ILE A 190 6.28 14.96 -5.56
CA ILE A 190 6.69 13.96 -4.57
C ILE A 190 5.83 14.14 -3.33
N PHE A 191 5.29 13.03 -2.83
CA PHE A 191 4.49 12.98 -1.63
C PHE A 191 5.04 11.94 -0.66
N THR A 192 4.77 12.15 0.61
CA THR A 192 4.90 11.11 1.64
C THR A 192 3.53 10.78 2.23
N LEU A 193 3.43 9.67 2.96
CA LEU A 193 2.26 9.35 3.77
C LEU A 193 2.55 9.70 5.24
N GLU A 194 2.00 10.81 5.72
CA GLU A 194 2.08 11.20 7.14
C GLU A 194 0.75 10.89 7.81
N GLU A 195 0.77 10.05 8.85
CA GLU A 195 -0.47 9.58 9.52
C GLU A 195 -1.50 9.02 8.51
N GLY A 196 -1.02 8.43 7.42
CA GLY A 196 -1.84 7.88 6.35
C GLY A 196 -2.37 8.90 5.34
N LYS A 197 -2.15 10.20 5.54
CA LYS A 197 -2.53 11.26 4.60
C LYS A 197 -1.40 11.53 3.61
N LEU A 198 -1.78 11.75 2.35
CA LEU A 198 -0.83 12.16 1.32
C LEU A 198 -0.38 13.61 1.56
N THR A 199 0.87 13.80 2.00
CA THR A 199 1.47 15.13 2.26
C THR A 199 2.45 15.47 1.13
N PRO A 200 2.31 16.64 0.46
CA PRO A 200 3.24 17.08 -0.57
C PRO A 200 4.60 17.47 0.03
N MET A 201 5.68 16.99 -0.58
CA MET A 201 7.06 17.27 -0.15
C MET A 201 7.75 18.23 -1.12
N GLU A 202 7.85 17.84 -2.39
CA GLU A 202 8.59 18.60 -3.42
C GLU A 202 7.93 18.46 -4.80
N LYS A 203 8.30 19.33 -5.75
CA LYS A 203 7.96 19.21 -7.17
C LYS A 203 9.23 19.18 -8.00
N VAL A 204 9.49 18.06 -8.67
CA VAL A 204 10.70 17.87 -9.47
C VAL A 204 10.42 17.88 -10.97
N LYS A 205 11.44 18.02 -11.83
CA LYS A 205 11.29 18.11 -13.30
C LYS A 205 11.57 16.81 -14.06
N SER A 206 12.12 15.79 -13.39
CA SER A 206 12.44 14.51 -14.03
C SER A 206 12.49 13.36 -13.03
N VAL A 207 12.48 12.13 -13.54
CA VAL A 207 12.63 10.91 -12.73
C VAL A 207 13.95 10.93 -11.96
N ARG A 208 15.05 11.34 -12.58
CA ARG A 208 16.36 11.49 -11.94
C ARG A 208 16.37 12.44 -10.72
N HIS A 209 15.58 13.51 -10.75
CA HIS A 209 15.49 14.41 -9.58
C HIS A 209 14.71 13.75 -8.43
N ALA A 210 13.67 12.97 -8.73
CA ALA A 210 12.97 12.19 -7.72
C ALA A 210 13.82 11.03 -7.17
N GLU A 211 14.65 10.42 -8.01
CA GLU A 211 15.64 9.44 -7.57
C GLU A 211 16.60 10.05 -6.54
N ASN A 212 17.20 11.22 -6.85
CA ASN A 212 18.05 11.93 -5.89
C ASN A 212 17.32 12.20 -4.57
N TYR A 213 16.07 12.65 -4.63
CA TYR A 213 15.24 12.83 -3.42
C TYR A 213 15.08 11.52 -2.65
N PHE A 214 14.88 10.39 -3.32
CA PHE A 214 14.77 9.08 -2.65
C PHE A 214 16.09 8.63 -2.01
N LEU A 215 17.23 8.96 -2.62
CA LEU A 215 18.55 8.70 -2.02
C LEU A 215 18.75 9.54 -0.76
N GLU A 216 18.47 10.85 -0.83
CA GLU A 216 18.52 11.75 0.33
C GLU A 216 17.57 11.29 1.44
N PHE A 217 16.37 10.81 1.08
CA PHE A 217 15.42 10.25 2.02
C PHE A 217 15.96 8.98 2.71
N LEU A 218 16.71 8.12 2.01
CA LEU A 218 17.36 6.96 2.63
C LEU A 218 18.48 7.37 3.60
N ASP A 219 19.18 8.47 3.31
CA ASP A 219 20.27 8.99 4.14
C ASP A 219 19.79 9.46 5.52
N GLU A 220 18.49 9.71 5.70
CA GLU A 220 17.89 10.10 6.98
C GLU A 220 17.81 8.94 7.99
N TYR A 221 18.08 7.71 7.57
CA TYR A 221 17.92 6.53 8.42
C TYR A 221 19.24 5.85 8.76
N ASP A 222 19.39 5.42 10.01
CA ASP A 222 20.55 4.64 10.46
C ASP A 222 20.33 3.12 10.33
N GLN A 223 19.10 2.65 10.59
CA GLN A 223 18.79 1.22 10.66
C GLN A 223 17.46 0.86 10.04
N LEU A 224 17.54 0.16 8.92
CA LEU A 224 16.37 -0.30 8.18
C LEU A 224 16.15 -1.79 8.31
N LYS A 225 14.89 -2.18 8.53
CA LYS A 225 14.41 -3.57 8.45
C LYS A 225 14.22 -3.98 6.99
N HIS A 226 13.75 -3.09 6.12
CA HIS A 226 13.48 -3.38 4.72
C HIS A 226 13.50 -2.13 3.85
N VAL A 227 13.99 -2.24 2.62
CA VAL A 227 13.87 -1.21 1.59
C VAL A 227 13.15 -1.81 0.38
N ALA A 228 12.21 -1.07 -0.18
CA ALA A 228 11.51 -1.48 -1.39
C ALA A 228 11.28 -0.33 -2.36
N VAL A 229 11.43 -0.62 -3.64
CA VAL A 229 11.13 0.30 -4.73
C VAL A 229 9.88 -0.16 -5.47
N LEU A 230 8.92 0.73 -5.60
CA LEU A 230 7.76 0.60 -6.47
C LEU A 230 8.07 1.21 -7.82
N GLN A 231 7.99 0.40 -8.86
CA GLN A 231 8.21 0.79 -10.25
C GLN A 231 6.89 1.14 -10.92
N THR A 232 7.00 1.99 -11.95
CA THR A 232 5.92 2.22 -12.90
C THR A 232 5.52 0.91 -13.61
N ALA A 233 4.36 0.91 -14.26
CA ALA A 233 3.86 -0.28 -14.92
C ALA A 233 4.61 -0.66 -16.23
N ALA A 234 5.52 0.18 -16.74
CA ALA A 234 6.25 -0.06 -17.99
C ALA A 234 7.59 0.70 -18.04
N PRO A 235 8.54 0.17 -18.83
CA PRO A 235 9.51 -0.86 -18.43
C PRO A 235 10.49 -0.36 -17.35
N ALA A 236 11.23 -1.30 -16.74
CA ALA A 236 12.19 -1.04 -15.66
C ALA A 236 13.16 0.10 -16.00
N SER A 237 13.26 1.06 -15.10
CA SER A 237 14.01 2.28 -15.30
C SER A 237 15.42 2.14 -14.69
N PRO A 238 16.49 2.63 -15.35
CA PRO A 238 17.87 2.53 -14.85
C PRO A 238 18.07 3.17 -13.46
N GLU A 239 17.22 4.11 -13.08
CA GLU A 239 17.21 4.83 -11.79
C GLU A 239 17.09 3.89 -10.57
N ILE A 240 16.52 2.71 -10.77
CA ILE A 240 16.35 1.71 -9.71
C ILE A 240 17.67 1.07 -9.32
N HIS A 241 18.60 1.02 -10.28
CA HIS A 241 19.92 0.47 -10.03
C HIS A 241 20.68 1.31 -8.99
N ALA A 242 20.63 2.63 -9.12
CA ALA A 242 21.28 3.56 -8.20
C ALA A 242 20.69 3.48 -6.79
N ILE A 243 19.35 3.48 -6.65
CA ILE A 243 18.70 3.31 -5.33
C ILE A 243 19.09 1.99 -4.68
N LYS A 244 19.17 0.91 -5.48
CA LYS A 244 19.60 -0.40 -4.98
C LYS A 244 21.06 -0.42 -4.55
N GLU A 245 21.95 0.16 -5.34
CA GLU A 245 23.39 0.26 -5.02
C GLU A 245 23.59 1.07 -3.74
N HIS A 246 23.02 2.27 -3.67
CA HIS A 246 23.07 3.14 -2.49
C HIS A 246 22.52 2.44 -1.25
N SER A 247 21.36 1.78 -1.37
CA SER A 247 20.80 1.00 -0.28
C SER A 247 21.70 -0.16 0.16
N HIS A 248 22.43 -0.81 -0.75
CA HIS A 248 23.37 -1.87 -0.42
C HIS A 248 24.64 -1.36 0.27
N GLU A 249 25.13 -0.18 -0.15
CA GLU A 249 26.29 0.47 0.45
C GLU A 249 26.00 0.92 1.89
N MET A 250 24.86 1.58 2.12
CA MET A 250 24.47 2.08 3.44
C MET A 250 23.94 0.97 4.35
N PHE A 251 23.14 0.05 3.80
CA PHE A 251 22.40 -0.96 4.56
C PHE A 251 22.67 -2.36 4.02
N PRO A 252 23.92 -2.87 4.09
CA PRO A 252 24.34 -4.10 3.41
C PRO A 252 23.60 -5.36 3.87
N LYS A 253 22.98 -5.32 5.05
CA LYS A 253 22.20 -6.44 5.63
C LYS A 253 20.69 -6.28 5.45
N THR A 254 20.23 -5.16 4.92
CA THR A 254 18.81 -4.86 4.79
C THR A 254 18.29 -5.46 3.48
N PRO A 255 17.23 -6.28 3.52
CA PRO A 255 16.61 -6.79 2.31
C PRO A 255 16.13 -5.65 1.41
N PHE A 256 16.39 -5.79 0.11
CA PHE A 256 15.93 -4.87 -0.92
C PHE A 256 14.97 -5.60 -1.88
N THR A 257 13.78 -5.05 -2.10
CA THR A 257 12.81 -5.63 -3.04
C THR A 257 12.32 -4.63 -4.07
N THR A 258 11.81 -5.13 -5.18
CA THR A 258 11.33 -4.31 -6.28
C THR A 258 9.98 -4.82 -6.73
N HIS A 259 9.04 -3.91 -6.91
CA HIS A 259 7.65 -4.22 -7.17
C HIS A 259 7.15 -3.42 -8.36
N SER A 260 6.42 -4.05 -9.27
CA SER A 260 5.67 -3.29 -10.27
C SER A 260 4.34 -2.84 -9.66
N ILE A 261 3.94 -1.59 -9.91
CA ILE A 261 2.67 -1.05 -9.45
C ILE A 261 1.49 -1.91 -9.93
N ASN A 262 0.65 -2.35 -8.99
CA ASN A 262 -0.55 -3.12 -9.27
C ASN A 262 -1.69 -2.21 -9.78
N LEU A 263 -2.75 -2.84 -10.31
CA LEU A 263 -3.88 -2.12 -10.89
C LEU A 263 -4.61 -1.19 -9.88
N SER A 264 -4.84 -1.66 -8.66
CA SER A 264 -5.58 -0.89 -7.64
C SER A 264 -4.78 0.35 -7.19
N THR A 265 -3.49 0.22 -6.91
CA THR A 265 -2.59 1.33 -6.58
C THR A 265 -2.43 2.28 -7.77
N ALA A 266 -2.34 1.78 -9.00
CA ALA A 266 -2.28 2.61 -10.21
C ALA A 266 -3.58 3.39 -10.48
N ALA A 267 -4.75 2.90 -10.05
CA ALA A 267 -6.00 3.66 -10.14
C ALA A 267 -6.05 4.84 -9.15
N ILE A 268 -5.36 4.72 -8.00
CA ILE A 268 -5.28 5.77 -6.98
C ILE A 268 -4.25 6.84 -7.39
N PHE A 269 -3.04 6.42 -7.74
CA PHE A 269 -1.91 7.35 -7.94
C PHE A 269 -1.53 7.56 -9.41
N GLY A 270 -1.97 6.68 -10.31
CA GLY A 270 -1.60 6.71 -11.73
C GLY A 270 -0.56 5.65 -12.10
N PRO A 271 -0.57 5.14 -13.34
CA PRO A 271 0.28 4.02 -13.76
C PRO A 271 1.77 4.37 -13.90
N ARG A 272 2.08 5.67 -13.90
CA ARG A 272 3.44 6.22 -13.96
C ARG A 272 4.02 6.55 -12.58
N THR A 273 3.29 6.29 -11.51
CA THR A 273 3.79 6.48 -10.16
C THR A 273 4.90 5.47 -9.87
N PHE A 274 5.95 5.95 -9.24
CA PHE A 274 7.04 5.16 -8.69
C PHE A 274 7.35 5.69 -7.29
N GLY A 275 7.99 4.88 -6.46
CA GLY A 275 8.17 5.26 -5.06
C GLY A 275 9.17 4.40 -4.32
N LEU A 276 9.51 4.89 -3.13
CA LEU A 276 10.38 4.24 -2.17
C LEU A 276 9.57 3.95 -0.91
N PHE A 277 9.73 2.74 -0.38
CA PHE A 277 9.11 2.27 0.84
C PHE A 277 10.20 1.78 1.77
N VAL A 278 10.13 2.20 3.03
CA VAL A 278 11.15 1.91 4.03
C VAL A 278 10.46 1.43 5.29
N ALA A 279 10.95 0.32 5.84
CA ALA A 279 10.60 -0.12 7.19
C ALA A 279 11.79 0.11 8.10
N GLU A 280 11.65 0.95 9.10
CA GLU A 280 12.66 1.19 10.13
C GLU A 280 12.62 0.08 11.19
N LYS A 281 13.76 -0.21 11.82
CA LYS A 281 13.78 -1.04 13.02
C LYS A 281 13.34 -0.21 14.22
N PRO A 282 12.29 -0.61 14.97
CA PRO A 282 11.91 0.10 16.18
C PRO A 282 13.09 0.19 17.16
N LEU A 283 13.36 1.38 17.69
CA LEU A 283 14.36 1.59 18.73
C LEU A 283 14.05 0.68 19.93
N GLY A 284 14.90 -0.32 20.19
CA GLY A 284 14.74 -1.26 21.30
C GLY A 284 14.22 -2.65 20.93
N ALA A 285 14.02 -2.97 19.64
CA ALA A 285 13.72 -4.34 19.24
C ALA A 285 14.86 -5.28 19.66
N PRO A 286 14.59 -6.40 20.38
CA PRO A 286 15.64 -7.33 20.73
C PRO A 286 16.33 -7.82 19.46
N ARG A 287 17.67 -7.88 19.49
CA ARG A 287 18.45 -8.51 18.44
C ARG A 287 18.02 -9.98 18.39
N LEU A 288 17.11 -10.32 17.47
CA LEU A 288 16.87 -11.70 17.11
C LEU A 288 18.14 -12.16 16.40
N ASN A 289 18.94 -12.94 17.16
CA ASN A 289 20.16 -13.60 16.68
C ASN A 289 19.82 -14.71 15.69
#